data_AF-A0A1M4Y1T9-F1
#
_entry.id   AF-A0A1M4Y1T9-F1
#
_cell.length_a   1.000
_cell.length_b   1.000
_cell.length_c   1.000
_cell.angle_alpha   90.00
_cell.angle_beta   90.00
_cell.angle_gamma   90.00
#
_symmetry.space_group_name_H-M   'P 1'
#
loop_
_entity.id
_entity.type
_entity.pdbx_description
1 polymer ?
#
loop_
_entity_poly.entity_id
_entity_poly.type
_entity_poly.pdbx_seq_one_letter_code
_entity_poly.pdbx_strand_id
1 'polypeptide(L)'
;MKPRTYTLDQAAALLNLGRNTLARRLREAGILDRRNLPRGRYRGNARLMRVETGTYHHPIIGWTHYGRTEITDAGLDHIADRLGIDIERLPADGDPLASAGKRNMNQNATSYSRSF
;
A
#
# COMPACT_ATOMS: atom_id res chain seq x y z
N MET A 1 10.73 6.33 -13.75
CA MET A 1 9.76 6.97 -12.85
C MET A 1 9.99 6.46 -11.43
N LYS A 2 10.11 7.31 -10.40
CA LYS A 2 10.28 6.85 -8.99
C LYS A 2 8.95 6.21 -8.55
N PRO A 3 8.93 4.98 -8.02
CA PRO A 3 7.69 4.37 -7.55
C PRO A 3 7.13 5.19 -6.39
N ARG A 4 5.80 5.25 -6.28
CA ARG A 4 5.15 5.88 -5.13
C ARG A 4 5.56 5.13 -3.86
N THR A 5 5.86 5.88 -2.81
CA THR A 5 6.25 5.36 -1.51
C THR A 5 5.38 5.93 -0.41
N TYR A 6 5.21 5.15 0.65
CA TYR A 6 4.40 5.47 1.82
C TYR A 6 5.24 5.29 3.07
N THR A 7 5.19 6.25 3.97
CA THR A 7 5.75 6.08 5.32
C THR A 7 5.01 4.95 6.06
N LEU A 8 5.59 4.42 7.14
CA LEU A 8 4.91 3.43 7.98
C LEU A 8 3.54 3.89 8.50
N ASP A 9 3.35 5.19 8.67
CA ASP A 9 2.08 5.76 9.10
C ASP A 9 1.02 5.65 8.01
N GLN A 10 1.36 6.14 6.81
CA GLN A 10 0.50 6.06 5.63
C GLN A 10 0.20 4.61 5.24
N ALA A 11 1.20 3.73 5.28
CA ALA A 11 1.03 2.33 5.00
C ALA A 11 0.10 1.64 6.01
N ALA A 12 0.17 2.03 7.29
CA ALA A 12 -0.72 1.49 8.30
C ALA A 12 -2.17 1.89 8.03
N ALA A 13 -2.42 3.15 7.67
CA ALA A 13 -3.75 3.61 7.27
C ALA A 13 -4.29 2.82 6.05
N LEU A 14 -3.46 2.58 5.03
CA LEU A 14 -3.84 1.81 3.85
C LEU A 14 -4.10 0.33 4.14
N LEU A 15 -3.51 -0.20 5.21
CA LEU A 15 -3.70 -1.59 5.66
C LEU A 15 -4.75 -1.72 6.77
N ASN A 16 -5.51 -0.66 7.05
CA ASN A 16 -6.50 -0.61 8.15
C ASN A 16 -5.89 -1.00 9.52
N LEU A 17 -4.65 -0.58 9.77
CA LEU A 17 -3.92 -0.83 11.02
C LEU A 17 -3.47 0.48 11.67
N GLY A 18 -3.25 0.43 12.98
CA GLY A 18 -2.47 1.46 13.67
C GLY A 18 -0.98 1.33 13.37
N ARG A 19 -0.26 2.46 13.24
CA ARG A 19 1.20 2.50 12.97
C ARG A 19 2.01 1.58 13.88
N ASN A 20 1.76 1.63 15.20
CA ASN A 20 2.48 0.81 16.17
C ASN A 20 2.20 -0.69 15.99
N THR A 21 0.95 -1.03 15.66
CA THR A 21 0.53 -2.41 15.35
C THR A 21 1.22 -2.91 14.09
N LEU A 22 1.25 -2.12 13.02
CA LEU A 22 1.95 -2.47 11.78
C LEU A 22 3.44 -2.67 12.07
N ALA A 23 4.12 -1.70 12.69
CA ALA A 23 5.55 -1.80 12.99
C ALA A 23 5.88 -3.01 13.87
N ARG A 24 5.03 -3.35 14.84
CA ARG A 24 5.20 -4.55 15.66
C ARG A 24 5.06 -5.83 14.82
N ARG A 25 3.98 -5.98 14.05
CA ARG A 25 3.77 -7.15 13.19
C ARG A 25 4.87 -7.35 12.15
N LEU A 26 5.37 -6.26 11.55
CA LEU A 26 6.49 -6.32 10.61
C LEU A 26 7.80 -6.77 11.29
N ARG A 27 8.03 -6.41 12.55
CA ARG A 27 9.18 -6.89 13.33
C ARG A 27 9.04 -8.36 13.68
N GLU A 28 7.86 -8.79 14.12
CA GLU A 28 7.54 -10.20 14.42
C GLU A 28 7.69 -11.08 13.18
N ALA A 29 7.25 -10.60 12.01
CA ALA A 29 7.40 -11.28 10.72
C ALA A 29 8.83 -11.28 10.17
N GLY A 30 9.81 -10.68 10.89
CA GLY A 30 11.20 -10.59 10.46
C GLY A 30 11.43 -9.69 9.25
N ILE A 31 10.49 -8.80 8.94
CA ILE A 31 10.58 -7.85 7.82
C ILE A 31 11.40 -6.62 8.23
N LEU A 32 11.14 -6.12 9.44
CA LEU A 32 11.87 -5.00 10.04
C LEU A 32 12.72 -5.44 11.23
N ASP A 33 13.76 -4.66 11.52
CA ASP A 33 14.55 -4.77 12.74
C ASP A 33 13.99 -3.88 13.87
N ARG A 34 14.69 -3.85 15.01
CA ARG A 34 14.31 -3.05 16.19
C ARG A 34 14.30 -1.53 15.93
N ARG A 35 14.99 -1.06 14.89
CA ARG A 35 15.04 0.35 14.46
C ARG A 35 14.02 0.65 13.36
N ASN A 36 13.12 -0.29 13.07
CA ASN A 36 12.15 -0.24 11.98
C ASN A 36 12.82 -0.11 10.60
N LEU A 37 14.04 -0.65 10.42
CA LEU A 37 14.72 -0.73 9.14
C LEU A 37 14.54 -2.12 8.52
N PRO A 38 14.54 -2.25 7.17
CA PRO A 38 14.39 -3.55 6.53
C PRO A 38 15.56 -4.48 6.89
N ARG A 39 15.25 -5.76 7.13
CA ARG A 39 16.24 -6.78 7.49
C ARG A 39 16.20 -7.98 6.53
N GLY A 40 17.28 -8.76 6.52
CA GLY A 40 17.39 -9.95 5.67
C GLY A 40 17.08 -9.63 4.21
N ARG A 41 16.23 -10.45 3.57
CA ARG A 41 15.83 -10.30 2.15
C ARG A 41 15.11 -9.00 1.79
N TYR A 42 14.67 -8.22 2.79
CA TYR A 42 14.01 -6.93 2.57
C TYR A 42 15.00 -5.77 2.54
N ARG A 43 16.20 -5.94 3.11
CA ARG A 43 17.27 -4.94 3.05
C ARG A 43 17.77 -4.80 1.61
N GLY A 44 17.76 -3.58 1.10
CA GLY A 44 18.18 -3.26 -0.27
C GLY A 44 17.15 -3.63 -1.35
N ASN A 45 16.02 -4.24 -0.99
CA ASN A 45 14.98 -4.59 -1.95
C ASN A 45 14.07 -3.37 -2.26
N ALA A 46 14.59 -2.48 -3.12
CA ALA A 46 13.93 -1.24 -3.51
C ALA A 46 12.59 -1.41 -4.25
N ARG A 47 12.28 -2.64 -4.71
CA ARG A 47 10.97 -3.00 -5.26
C ARG A 47 9.90 -3.06 -4.19
N LEU A 48 10.24 -3.42 -2.95
CA LEU A 48 9.29 -3.53 -1.84
C LEU A 48 9.42 -2.35 -0.89
N MET A 49 10.64 -2.01 -0.49
CA MET A 49 10.93 -1.03 0.55
C MET A 49 12.10 -0.14 0.18
N ARG A 50 12.01 1.14 0.53
CA ARG A 50 13.11 2.10 0.44
C ARG A 50 13.47 2.59 1.84
N VAL A 51 14.73 2.97 2.02
CA VAL A 51 15.18 3.65 3.23
C VAL A 51 15.58 5.05 2.82
N GLU A 52 14.79 6.03 3.20
CA GLU A 52 15.17 7.43 3.08
C GLU A 52 16.09 7.76 4.26
N THR A 53 17.29 8.26 3.96
CA THR A 53 18.30 8.60 4.97
C THR A 53 18.42 10.11 5.09
N GLY A 54 18.64 10.59 6.31
CA GLY A 54 18.90 12.00 6.56
C GLY A 54 19.77 12.21 7.78
N THR A 55 20.02 13.48 8.08
CA THR A 55 20.77 13.92 9.26
C THR A 55 19.97 14.96 10.03
N TYR A 56 20.14 14.96 11.34
CA TYR A 56 19.63 16.00 12.22
C TYR A 56 20.69 16.37 13.26
N HIS A 57 20.61 17.58 13.82
CA HIS A 57 21.52 18.01 14.87
C HIS A 57 20.93 17.69 16.25
N HIS A 58 21.52 16.74 16.97
CA HIS A 58 21.15 16.46 18.37
C HIS A 58 21.94 17.37 19.32
N PRO A 59 21.32 18.00 20.34
CA PRO A 59 21.99 18.97 21.20
C PRO A 59 23.19 18.40 21.99
N ILE A 60 23.19 17.09 22.28
CA ILE A 60 24.24 16.44 23.08
C ILE A 60 25.30 15.73 22.21
N ILE A 61 24.88 15.08 21.13
CA ILE A 61 25.76 14.17 20.35
C ILE A 61 26.05 14.70 18.94
N GLY A 62 25.61 15.92 18.63
CA GLY A 62 25.85 16.59 17.35
C GLY A 62 25.08 15.96 16.18
N TRP A 63 25.64 16.10 14.98
CA TRP A 63 25.04 15.59 13.75
C TRP A 63 24.85 14.07 13.80
N THR A 64 23.60 13.65 13.74
CA THR A 64 23.20 12.25 13.86
C THR A 64 22.44 11.81 12.61
N HIS A 65 22.82 10.65 12.08
CA HIS A 65 22.15 10.04 10.93
C HIS A 65 20.90 9.27 11.36
N TYR A 66 19.87 9.31 10.53
CA TYR A 66 18.69 8.47 10.69
C TYR A 66 18.29 7.84 9.36
N GLY A 67 17.55 6.73 9.46
CA GLY A 67 16.93 6.06 8.33
C GLY A 67 15.44 5.88 8.59
N ARG A 68 14.62 6.15 7.58
CA ARG A 68 13.17 5.96 7.61
C ARG A 68 12.76 4.97 6.52
N THR A 69 12.11 3.89 6.92
CA THR A 69 11.55 2.92 5.97
C THR A 69 10.29 3.48 5.33
N GLU A 70 10.26 3.40 4.01
CA GLU A 70 9.08 3.65 3.20
C GLU A 70 8.74 2.42 2.38
N ILE A 71 7.45 2.17 2.20
CA ILE A 71 6.88 1.00 1.56
C ILE A 71 6.36 1.44 0.19
N THR A 72 6.61 0.66 -0.86
CA THR A 72 6.08 0.91 -2.22
C THR A 72 4.69 0.32 -2.37
N ASP A 73 3.99 0.57 -3.48
CA ASP A 73 2.72 -0.14 -3.79
C ASP A 73 2.92 -1.67 -3.79
N ALA A 74 3.94 -2.18 -4.48
CA ALA A 74 4.27 -3.61 -4.47
C ALA A 74 4.66 -4.12 -3.07
N GLY A 75 5.22 -3.25 -2.23
CA GLY A 75 5.51 -3.53 -0.83
C GLY A 75 4.27 -3.65 0.03
N LEU A 76 3.26 -2.81 -0.18
CA LEU A 76 1.97 -2.88 0.51
C LEU A 76 1.28 -4.21 0.21
N ASP A 77 1.22 -4.58 -1.07
CA ASP A 77 0.64 -5.82 -1.54
C ASP A 77 1.31 -7.05 -0.90
N HIS A 78 2.65 -7.05 -0.93
CA HIS A 78 3.45 -8.10 -0.30
C HIS A 78 3.24 -8.17 1.22
N ILE A 79 3.15 -7.02 1.90
CA ILE A 79 2.91 -6.98 3.34
C ILE A 79 1.52 -7.51 3.68
N ALA A 80 0.50 -7.12 2.92
CA ALA A 80 -0.87 -7.56 3.16
C ALA A 80 -1.00 -9.07 3.04
N ASP A 81 -0.46 -9.65 1.96
CA ASP A 81 -0.37 -11.11 1.78
C ASP A 81 0.39 -11.76 2.94
N ARG A 82 1.58 -11.24 3.28
CA ARG A 82 2.42 -11.80 4.34
C ARG A 82 1.81 -11.73 5.73
N LEU A 83 0.94 -10.74 5.98
CA LEU A 83 0.27 -10.53 7.27
C LEU A 83 -1.19 -11.05 7.29
N GLY A 84 -1.68 -11.61 6.17
CA GLY A 84 -3.08 -12.07 6.03
C GLY A 84 -4.08 -10.94 6.23
N ILE A 85 -3.80 -9.75 5.68
CA ILE A 85 -4.67 -8.58 5.76
C ILE A 85 -5.42 -8.46 4.44
N ASP A 86 -6.74 -8.55 4.50
CA ASP A 86 -7.58 -8.19 3.37
C ASP A 86 -7.59 -6.68 3.21
N ILE A 87 -7.09 -6.20 2.07
CA ILE A 87 -7.18 -4.80 1.66
C ILE A 87 -8.33 -4.69 0.67
N GLU A 88 -9.30 -3.82 0.93
CA GLU A 88 -10.26 -3.40 -0.10
C GLU A 88 -9.50 -2.63 -1.17
N ARG A 89 -9.12 -3.31 -2.26
CA ARG A 89 -8.65 -2.61 -3.45
C ARG A 89 -9.86 -2.13 -4.23
N LEU A 90 -9.89 -0.83 -4.52
CA LEU A 90 -10.67 -0.35 -5.65
C LEU A 90 -10.22 -1.13 -6.89
N PRO A 91 -11.17 -1.65 -7.71
CA PRO A 91 -10.81 -2.33 -8.93
C PRO A 91 -9.92 -1.40 -9.76
N ALA A 92 -8.78 -1.92 -10.22
CA ALA A 92 -7.89 -1.16 -11.08
C ALA A 92 -8.70 -0.67 -12.30
N ASP A 93 -8.40 0.53 -12.80
CA ASP A 93 -8.99 1.10 -14.02
C ASP A 93 -8.69 0.20 -15.22
N GLY A 94 -9.48 -0.87 -15.40
CA GLY A 94 -9.17 -1.95 -16.31
C GLY A 94 -9.70 -3.32 -15.89
N ASP A 95 -10.27 -3.48 -14.69
CA ASP A 95 -10.92 -4.72 -14.29
C ASP A 95 -12.21 -4.93 -15.11
N PRO A 96 -12.27 -5.91 -16.04
CA PRO A 96 -13.40 -6.04 -16.96
C PRO A 96 -14.72 -6.30 -16.23
N LEU A 97 -14.66 -6.85 -15.01
CA LEU A 97 -15.82 -7.12 -14.15
C LEU A 97 -16.45 -5.84 -13.57
N ALA A 98 -15.68 -4.77 -13.35
CA ALA A 98 -16.21 -3.49 -12.86
C ALA A 98 -16.96 -2.71 -13.96
N SER A 99 -16.60 -2.92 -15.24
CA SER A 99 -17.24 -2.27 -16.40
C SER A 99 -18.49 -2.98 -16.93
N ALA A 100 -18.74 -4.22 -16.49
CA ALA A 100 -19.87 -5.04 -16.94
C ALA A 100 -21.21 -4.62 -16.30
N GLY A 101 -21.19 -3.92 -15.16
CA GLY A 101 -22.41 -3.52 -14.45
C GLY A 101 -23.17 -2.31 -15.03
N LYS A 102 -22.65 -1.64 -16.08
CA LYS A 102 -23.27 -0.41 -16.62
C LYS A 102 -23.84 -0.53 -18.03
N ARG A 103 -23.91 -1.73 -18.63
CA ARG A 103 -24.28 -1.92 -20.06
C ARG A 103 -25.57 -2.69 -20.34
N ASN A 104 -26.42 -2.95 -19.34
CA ASN A 104 -27.72 -3.62 -19.55
C ASN A 104 -28.92 -2.77 -19.10
N MET A 105 -28.97 -1.51 -19.53
CA MET A 105 -30.20 -0.72 -19.47
C MET A 105 -30.45 -0.13 -20.84
N ASN A 106 -30.77 -1.02 -21.78
CA ASN A 106 -31.03 -0.66 -23.16
C ASN A 106 -32.35 -1.33 -23.60
N GLN A 107 -33.22 -0.50 -24.17
CA GLN A 107 -34.15 -0.87 -25.24
C GLN A 107 -35.37 -1.69 -24.85
N ASN A 108 -36.44 -0.98 -24.48
CA ASN A 108 -37.81 -1.35 -24.86
C ASN A 108 -38.69 -0.09 -24.80
N ALA A 109 -38.44 0.85 -25.71
CA ALA A 109 -39.34 1.97 -25.92
C ALA A 109 -39.41 2.30 -27.42
N THR A 110 -39.78 1.31 -28.23
CA THR A 110 -40.39 1.54 -29.55
C THR A 110 -41.05 0.24 -29.99
N SER A 111 -42.38 0.21 -29.95
CA SER A 111 -43.28 -0.37 -30.96
C SER A 111 -44.56 -0.84 -30.29
N TYR A 112 -45.61 -0.04 -30.34
CA TYR A 112 -46.95 -0.53 -30.66
C TYR A 112 -47.77 0.63 -31.22
N SER A 113 -47.85 0.68 -32.55
CA SER A 113 -48.92 1.37 -33.28
C SER A 113 -49.71 0.28 -33.98
N ARG A 114 -50.97 0.07 -33.57
CA ARG A 114 -52.13 -0.10 -34.45
C ARG A 114 -53.42 -0.43 -33.68
N SER A 115 -54.44 0.35 -34.06
CA SER A 115 -55.83 -0.05 -34.36
C SER A 115 -56.70 -0.58 -33.21
N PHE A 116 -57.72 0.21 -32.82
CA PHE A 116 -59.14 -0.03 -33.12
C PHE A 116 -59.89 1.32 -33.12
#